data_AF-A0A1H5GMM2-F1
#
_entry.id   AF-A0A1H5GMM2-F1
#
_cell.length_a   1.000
_cell.length_b   1.000
_cell.length_c   1.000
_cell.angle_alpha   90.00
_cell.angle_beta   90.00
_cell.angle_gamma   90.00
#
_symmetry.space_group_name_H-M   'P 1'
#
loop_
_entity.id
_entity.type
_entity.pdbx_description
1 polymer ?
#
loop_
_entity_poly.entity_id
_entity_poly.type
_entity_poly.pdbx_seq_one_letter_code
_entity_poly.pdbx_strand_id
1 'polypeptide(L)'
;MALHRYTRLGYRSRMLGETKASCLKRLNRIAGQVRGVARMLEEDRYCIDVMTQISAVRAALARVEDEILKDHVGHCVEHAIAIGDKDEQRRKVAELVDVLGKVAR
;
A
#
# COMPACT_ATOMS: atom_id res chain seq x y z
N MET A 1 -0.84 -5.98 -19.22
CA MET A 1 -1.70 -5.31 -18.22
C MET A 1 -1.13 -3.93 -17.91
N ALA A 2 -1.70 -2.90 -18.51
CA ALA A 2 -1.17 -1.54 -18.50
C ALA A 2 -1.26 -0.88 -17.10
N LEU A 3 -0.11 -0.78 -16.41
CA LEU A 3 0.08 0.04 -15.21
C LEU A 3 -0.03 1.55 -15.50
N HIS A 4 -0.06 1.94 -16.77
CA HIS A 4 -0.03 3.32 -17.24
C HIS A 4 -1.35 4.10 -17.08
N ARG A 5 -2.46 3.46 -16.69
CA ARG A 5 -3.76 4.13 -16.61
C ARG A 5 -3.91 5.07 -15.41
N TYR A 6 -3.05 4.94 -14.38
CA TYR A 6 -3.12 5.75 -13.15
C TYR A 6 -1.88 6.63 -12.91
N THR A 7 -0.93 6.71 -13.85
CA THR A 7 0.32 7.46 -13.69
C THR A 7 0.70 8.15 -15.00
N ARG A 8 -0.03 9.20 -15.37
CA ARG A 8 0.14 9.91 -16.66
C ARG A 8 1.49 10.64 -16.81
N LEU A 9 2.30 10.80 -15.75
CA LEU A 9 3.58 11.53 -15.78
C LEU A 9 4.77 10.80 -15.14
N GLY A 10 4.61 9.53 -14.74
CA GLY A 10 5.67 8.75 -14.09
C GLY A 10 6.01 9.19 -12.66
N TYR A 11 6.70 8.32 -11.91
CA TYR A 11 7.17 8.59 -10.54
C TYR A 11 8.21 9.73 -10.55
N ARG A 12 7.78 11.00 -10.53
CA ARG A 12 8.68 12.15 -10.38
C ARG A 12 9.47 12.12 -9.07
N SER A 13 8.97 11.40 -8.07
CA SER A 13 9.65 11.16 -6.80
C SER A 13 9.64 9.67 -6.46
N ARG A 14 10.79 9.16 -6.00
CA ARG A 14 10.94 7.77 -5.57
C ARG A 14 10.52 7.66 -4.10
N MET A 15 9.86 6.56 -3.74
CA MET A 15 9.63 6.17 -2.34
C MET A 15 10.95 6.18 -1.57
N LEU A 16 10.94 6.59 -0.29
CA LEU A 16 12.16 6.57 0.51
C LEU A 16 12.71 5.14 0.63
N GLY A 17 14.05 5.04 0.66
CA GLY A 17 14.74 3.75 0.68
C GLY A 17 14.39 2.90 1.91
N GLU A 18 14.21 3.55 3.05
CA GLU A 18 13.81 2.91 4.32
C GLU A 18 12.38 2.39 4.26
N THR A 19 11.42 3.22 3.84
CA THR A 19 10.02 2.82 3.60
C THR A 19 9.95 1.64 2.64
N LYS A 20 10.69 1.70 1.53
CA LYS A 20 10.76 0.61 0.54
C LYS A 20 11.26 -0.69 1.18
N ALA A 21 12.37 -0.64 1.89
CA ALA A 21 12.97 -1.83 2.51
C ALA A 21 12.03 -2.45 3.57
N SER A 22 11.42 -1.62 4.40
CA SER A 22 10.44 -2.04 5.42
C SER A 22 9.19 -2.67 4.78
N CYS A 23 8.60 -2.01 3.78
CA CYS A 23 7.44 -2.53 3.06
C CYS A 23 7.73 -3.86 2.38
N LEU A 24 8.89 -4.01 1.70
CA LEU A 24 9.29 -5.27 1.08
C LEU A 24 9.43 -6.40 2.12
N LYS A 25 10.03 -6.12 3.28
CA LYS A 25 10.15 -7.09 4.38
C LYS A 25 8.77 -7.54 4.89
N ARG A 26 7.82 -6.61 5.05
CA ARG A 26 6.44 -6.92 5.47
C ARG A 26 5.71 -7.73 4.40
N LEU A 27 5.82 -7.34 3.13
CA LEU A 27 5.21 -8.05 2.01
C LEU A 27 5.72 -9.49 1.88
N ASN A 28 7.01 -9.73 2.09
CA ASN A 28 7.58 -11.09 2.11
C ASN A 28 6.95 -11.96 3.22
N ARG A 29 6.70 -11.38 4.40
CA ARG A 29 5.99 -12.08 5.49
C ARG A 29 4.54 -12.36 5.13
N ILE A 30 3.84 -11.38 4.55
CA ILE A 30 2.45 -11.50 4.09
C ILE A 30 2.32 -12.60 3.03
N ALA A 31 3.26 -12.70 2.09
CA ALA A 31 3.30 -13.78 1.11
C ALA A 31 3.39 -15.16 1.78
N GLY A 32 4.18 -15.28 2.86
CA GLY A 32 4.22 -16.48 3.69
C GLY A 32 2.88 -16.79 4.37
N GLN A 33 2.19 -15.77 4.90
CA GLN A 33 0.87 -15.94 5.51
C GLN A 33 -0.18 -16.40 4.48
N VAL A 34 -0.18 -15.84 3.28
CA VAL A 34 -1.10 -16.24 2.18
C VAL A 34 -0.85 -17.70 1.78
N ARG A 35 0.41 -18.12 1.66
CA ARG A 35 0.74 -19.55 1.44
C ARG A 35 0.26 -20.43 2.60
N GLY A 36 0.35 -19.93 3.83
CA GLY A 36 -0.19 -20.60 5.01
C GLY A 36 -1.69 -20.81 4.92
N VAL A 37 -2.45 -19.78 4.52
CA VAL A 37 -3.91 -19.88 4.31
C VAL A 37 -4.24 -20.93 3.25
N ALA A 38 -3.51 -20.97 2.12
CA ALA A 38 -3.71 -21.99 1.09
C ALA A 38 -3.50 -23.41 1.65
N ARG A 39 -2.43 -23.62 2.43
CA ARG A 39 -2.19 -24.91 3.09
C ARG A 39 -3.28 -25.29 4.08
N MET A 40 -3.81 -24.33 4.85
CA MET A 40 -4.93 -24.61 5.76
C MET A 40 -6.17 -25.13 5.02
N LEU A 41 -6.40 -24.66 3.79
CA LEU A 41 -7.48 -25.18 2.94
C LEU A 41 -7.16 -26.59 2.43
N GLU A 42 -5.92 -26.85 2.00
CA GLU A 42 -5.47 -28.18 1.58
C GLU A 42 -5.54 -29.22 2.72
N GLU A 43 -5.39 -28.77 3.97
CA GLU A 43 -5.46 -29.59 5.18
C GLU A 43 -6.88 -29.68 5.79
N ASP A 44 -7.91 -29.20 5.08
CA ASP A 44 -9.30 -29.18 5.54
C ASP A 44 -9.49 -28.58 6.94
N ARG A 45 -8.72 -27.53 7.26
CA ARG A 45 -8.76 -26.89 8.57
C ARG A 45 -10.10 -26.20 8.83
N TYR A 46 -10.43 -26.10 10.12
CA TYR A 46 -11.66 -25.46 10.58
C TYR A 46 -11.82 -24.04 10.00
N CYS A 47 -12.99 -23.78 9.43
CA CYS A 47 -13.25 -22.58 8.62
C CYS A 47 -12.99 -21.28 9.39
N ILE A 48 -13.28 -21.24 10.70
CA ILE A 48 -13.06 -20.05 11.53
C ILE A 48 -11.57 -19.74 11.69
N ASP A 49 -10.70 -20.76 11.74
CA ASP A 49 -9.26 -20.56 11.82
C ASP A 49 -8.73 -19.94 10.51
N VAL A 50 -9.23 -20.44 9.37
CA VAL A 50 -8.90 -19.91 8.04
C VAL A 50 -9.33 -18.45 7.92
N MET A 51 -10.58 -18.13 8.32
CA MET A 51 -11.09 -16.76 8.32
C MET A 51 -10.28 -15.83 9.24
N THR A 52 -9.84 -16.34 10.38
CA THR A 52 -8.98 -15.61 11.33
C THR A 52 -7.63 -15.29 10.68
N GLN A 53 -7.01 -16.24 9.99
CA GLN A 53 -5.75 -16.00 9.28
C GLN A 53 -5.91 -15.02 8.10
N ILE A 54 -7.01 -15.11 7.34
CA ILE A 54 -7.33 -14.13 6.30
C ILE A 54 -7.45 -12.71 6.90
N SER A 55 -8.11 -12.58 8.07
CA SER A 55 -8.23 -11.30 8.75
C SER A 55 -6.86 -10.75 9.20
N ALA A 56 -5.95 -11.63 9.65
CA ALA A 56 -4.58 -11.25 9.98
C ALA A 56 -3.79 -10.77 8.75
N VAL A 57 -3.97 -11.41 7.59
CA VAL A 57 -3.38 -10.99 6.31
C VAL A 57 -3.88 -9.60 5.91
N ARG A 58 -5.21 -9.36 5.99
CA ARG A 58 -5.81 -8.05 5.69
C ARG A 58 -5.25 -6.96 6.59
N ALA A 59 -5.15 -7.21 7.90
CA ALA A 59 -4.59 -6.26 8.85
C ALA A 59 -3.09 -5.97 8.57
N ALA A 60 -2.34 -6.96 8.13
CA ALA A 60 -0.94 -6.78 7.75
C ALA A 60 -0.79 -5.94 6.46
N LEU A 61 -1.65 -6.14 5.46
CA LEU A 61 -1.69 -5.32 4.25
C LEU A 61 -2.07 -3.87 4.56
N ALA A 62 -3.08 -3.63 5.39
CA ALA A 62 -3.48 -2.29 5.81
C ALA A 62 -2.33 -1.50 6.46
N ARG A 63 -1.44 -2.18 7.21
CA ARG A 63 -0.23 -1.55 7.77
C ARG A 63 0.80 -1.15 6.72
N VAL A 64 0.94 -1.95 5.64
CA VAL A 64 1.83 -1.61 4.53
C VAL A 64 1.28 -0.40 3.77
N GLU A 65 -0.04 -0.37 3.55
CA GLU A 65 -0.72 0.77 2.91
C GLU A 65 -0.53 2.06 3.70
N ASP A 66 -0.73 2.03 5.03
CA ASP A 66 -0.52 3.18 5.92
C ASP A 66 0.94 3.69 5.90
N GLU A 67 1.92 2.78 5.84
CA GLU A 67 3.34 3.15 5.77
C GLU A 67 3.68 3.84 4.44
N ILE A 68 3.16 3.34 3.31
CA ILE A 68 3.32 3.97 1.99
C ILE A 68 2.60 5.32 1.95
N LEU A 69 1.42 5.42 2.56
CA LEU A 69 0.65 6.65 2.63
C LEU A 69 1.42 7.76 3.36
N LYS A 70 1.99 7.43 4.53
CA LYS A 70 2.81 8.35 5.32
C LYS A 70 4.03 8.85 4.55
N ASP A 71 4.73 7.95 3.86
CA ASP A 71 5.87 8.29 3.00
C ASP A 71 5.45 9.25 1.87
N HIS A 72 4.33 8.98 1.21
CA HIS A 72 3.84 9.84 0.14
C HIS A 72 3.51 11.26 0.65
N VAL A 73 2.83 11.38 1.79
CA VAL A 73 2.49 12.69 2.36
C VAL A 73 3.76 13.43 2.83
N GLY A 74 4.62 12.78 3.59
CA GLY A 74 5.84 13.38 4.16
C GLY A 74 6.93 13.69 3.14
N HIS A 75 6.88 13.13 1.94
CA HIS A 75 7.89 13.39 0.91
C HIS A 75 7.29 14.09 -0.31
N CYS A 76 6.27 13.51 -0.93
CA CYS A 76 5.75 14.01 -2.21
C CYS A 76 4.92 15.29 -2.04
N VAL A 77 4.06 15.34 -1.02
CA VAL A 77 3.20 16.50 -0.75
C VAL A 77 3.99 17.61 -0.08
N GLU A 78 4.78 17.28 0.95
CA GLU A 78 5.64 18.25 1.65
C GLU A 78 6.62 18.96 0.70
N HIS A 79 7.24 18.23 -0.22
CA HIS A 79 8.11 18.84 -1.23
C HIS A 79 7.35 19.82 -2.16
N ALA A 80 6.13 19.49 -2.59
CA ALA A 80 5.32 20.38 -3.43
C ALA A 80 4.94 21.67 -2.69
N ILE A 81 4.69 21.59 -1.38
CA ILE A 81 4.47 22.74 -0.50
C ILE A 81 5.75 23.58 -0.40
N ALA A 82 6.90 22.94 -0.15
CA ALA A 82 8.17 23.62 0.04
C ALA A 82 8.64 24.42 -1.18
N ILE A 83 8.40 23.92 -2.40
CA ILE A 83 8.76 24.62 -3.65
C ILE A 83 7.70 25.63 -4.11
N GLY A 84 6.58 25.77 -3.40
CA GLY A 84 5.50 26.71 -3.71
C GLY A 84 4.64 26.34 -4.93
N ASP A 85 4.73 25.10 -5.43
CA ASP A 85 3.97 24.63 -6.60
C ASP A 85 2.57 24.18 -6.19
N LYS A 86 1.63 25.14 -6.14
CA LYS A 86 0.24 24.91 -5.73
C LYS A 86 -0.51 23.93 -6.65
N ASP A 87 -0.15 23.84 -7.92
CA ASP A 87 -0.82 22.94 -8.86
C ASP A 87 -0.33 21.51 -8.67
N GLU A 88 0.97 21.31 -8.47
CA GLU A 88 1.53 20.01 -8.10
C GLU A 88 0.99 19.53 -6.74
N GLN A 89 0.88 20.42 -5.75
CA GLN A 89 0.29 20.10 -4.45
C GLN A 89 -1.15 19.60 -4.60
N ARG A 90 -2.01 20.35 -5.31
CA ARG A 90 -3.42 19.98 -5.53
C ARG A 90 -3.55 18.65 -6.27
N ARG A 91 -2.69 18.41 -7.28
CA ARG A 91 -2.67 17.14 -8.01
C ARG A 91 -2.35 15.96 -7.09
N LYS A 92 -1.27 16.05 -6.31
CA LYS A 92 -0.85 14.95 -5.42
C LYS A 92 -1.88 14.63 -4.33
N VAL A 93 -2.50 15.67 -3.76
CA VAL A 93 -3.59 15.48 -2.79
C VAL A 93 -4.80 14.81 -3.45
N ALA A 94 -5.19 15.22 -4.66
CA ALA A 94 -6.31 14.61 -5.38
C ALA A 94 -6.06 13.13 -5.71
N GLU A 95 -4.84 12.78 -6.16
CA GLU A 95 -4.43 11.38 -6.38
C GLU A 95 -4.54 10.55 -5.10
N LEU A 96 -4.12 11.11 -3.97
CA LEU A 96 -4.21 10.44 -2.67
C LEU A 96 -5.65 10.15 -2.25
N VAL A 97 -6.53 11.14 -2.41
CA VAL A 97 -7.96 11.02 -2.07
C VAL A 97 -8.64 9.97 -2.95
N ASP A 98 -8.32 9.89 -4.26
CA ASP A 98 -8.88 8.86 -5.16
C ASP A 98 -8.46 7.44 -4.74
N VAL A 99 -7.22 7.26 -4.31
CA VAL A 99 -6.73 5.96 -3.82
C VAL A 99 -7.41 5.59 -2.51
N LEU A 100 -7.49 6.51 -1.53
CA LEU A 100 -8.15 6.24 -0.24
C LEU A 100 -9.64 5.93 -0.41
N GLY A 101 -10.33 6.59 -1.36
CA GLY A 101 -11.72 6.29 -1.71
C GLY A 101 -11.93 4.90 -2.34
N LYS A 102 -10.88 4.24 -2.82
CA LYS A 102 -10.93 2.84 -3.29
C LYS A 102 -10.67 1.85 -2.15
N VAL A 103 -9.82 2.21 -1.18
CA VAL A 103 -9.47 1.38 -0.02
C VAL A 103 -10.59 1.33 1.02
N ALA A 104 -11.38 2.40 1.14
CA ALA A 104 -12.52 2.48 2.07
C ALA A 104 -13.79 1.73 1.59
N ARG A 105 -13.74 1.07 0.43
CA ARG A 105 -14.87 0.32 -0.16
C ARG A 105 -14.80 -1.17 0.13
#